data_AF-A0A3D1E6C5-F1
#
_entry.id   AF-A0A3D1E6C5-F1
#
_cell.length_a   1.000
_cell.length_b   1.000
_cell.length_c   1.000
_cell.angle_alpha   90.00
_cell.angle_beta   90.00
_cell.angle_gamma   90.00
#
_symmetry.space_group_name_H-M   'P 1'
#
loop_
_entity.id
_entity.type
_entity.pdbx_description
1 polymer ?
#
loop_
_entity_poly.entity_id
_entity_poly.type
_entity_poly.pdbx_seq_one_letter_code
_entity_poly.pdbx_strand_id
1 'polypeptide(L)'
;LVYLEEQVVNGNESVWTLLPQSFFSDLGTFQYSYNHTYYDINLMMYGNFNLQLLPTNLTLGQRFRIAILPAAYAEQNPEAMSDMNALMRDAQTFTNF
;
A
#
# COMPACT_ATOMS: atom_id res chain seq x y z
N LEU A 1 -0.83 -0.96 -7.60
CA LEU A 1 -1.10 -1.47 -6.23
C LEU A 1 -0.42 -0.57 -5.21
N VAL A 2 -1.03 -0.34 -4.05
CA VAL A 2 -0.41 0.45 -2.97
C VAL A 2 -0.48 -0.30 -1.65
N TYR A 3 0.65 -0.40 -0.96
CA TYR A 3 0.79 -1.07 0.34
C TYR A 3 1.25 -0.08 1.39
N LEU A 4 0.75 -0.25 2.61
CA LEU A 4 1.25 0.38 3.82
C LEU A 4 2.16 -0.60 4.57
N GLU A 5 3.28 -0.11 5.09
CA GLU A 5 4.05 -0.88 6.05
C GLU A 5 3.35 -0.87 7.41
N GLU A 6 2.94 -2.04 7.87
CA GLU A 6 2.20 -2.17 9.12
C GLU A 6 3.13 -2.31 10.32
N GLN A 7 4.23 -3.05 10.15
CA GLN A 7 5.19 -3.32 11.22
C GLN A 7 6.54 -3.76 10.66
N VAL A 8 7.58 -3.69 11.51
CA VAL A 8 8.89 -4.28 11.26
C VAL A 8 9.10 -5.42 12.27
N VAL A 9 9.17 -6.65 11.77
CA VAL A 9 9.48 -7.84 12.58
C VAL A 9 10.99 -8.08 12.59
N ASN A 10 11.50 -8.69 13.66
CA ASN A 10 12.92 -9.03 13.83
C ASN A 10 13.92 -7.87 13.65
N GLY A 11 13.44 -6.61 13.72
CA GLY A 11 14.26 -5.40 13.60
C GLY A 11 14.63 -5.01 12.16
N ASN A 12 14.30 -5.80 11.14
CA ASN A 12 14.66 -5.51 9.75
C ASN A 12 13.66 -6.02 8.69
N GLU A 13 12.65 -6.80 9.05
CA GLU A 13 11.69 -7.39 8.11
C GLU A 13 10.39 -6.60 8.12
N SER A 14 10.15 -5.80 7.08
CA SER A 14 8.91 -5.04 6.93
C SER A 14 7.74 -5.93 6.50
N VAL A 15 6.61 -5.83 7.21
CA VAL A 15 5.33 -6.44 6.85
C VAL A 15 4.47 -5.41 6.11
N TRP A 16 3.94 -5.79 4.95
CA TRP A 16 3.23 -4.91 4.03
C TRP A 16 1.80 -5.35 3.83
N THR A 17 0.87 -4.41 3.95
CA THR A 17 -0.56 -4.69 3.84
C THR A 17 -1.19 -3.81 2.77
N LEU A 18 -1.98 -4.42 1.87
CA LEU A 18 -2.56 -3.75 0.70
C LEU A 18 -3.64 -2.74 1.11
N LEU A 19 -3.64 -1.53 0.55
CA LEU A 19 -4.68 -0.53 0.79
C LEU A 19 -6.00 -0.85 0.03
N PRO A 20 -7.17 -0.48 0.58
CA PRO A 20 -7.37 0.31 1.80
C PRO A 20 -7.18 -0.49 3.10
N GLN A 21 -6.80 0.19 4.19
CA GLN A 21 -6.60 -0.40 5.52
C GLN A 21 -7.29 0.41 6.61
N SER A 22 -8.16 -0.25 7.37
CA SER A 22 -8.94 0.35 8.46
C SER A 22 -8.30 0.10 9.82
N PHE A 23 -8.30 1.12 10.66
CA PHE A 23 -7.74 1.12 12.01
C PHE A 23 -8.79 1.56 13.02
N PHE A 24 -8.72 0.96 14.21
CA PHE A 24 -9.63 1.24 15.31
C PHE A 24 -8.83 1.88 16.45
N SER A 25 -9.36 2.95 17.00
CA SER A 25 -8.80 3.67 18.14
C SER A 25 -9.91 4.04 19.12
N ASP A 26 -9.54 4.48 20.32
CA ASP A 26 -10.51 4.95 21.32
C ASP A 26 -11.28 6.20 20.87
N LEU A 27 -10.75 6.94 19.89
CA LEU A 27 -11.39 8.13 19.31
C LEU A 27 -12.40 7.80 18.20
N GLY A 28 -12.34 6.58 17.66
CA GLY A 28 -13.13 6.17 16.50
C GLY A 28 -12.31 5.37 15.49
N THR A 29 -12.82 5.31 14.26
CA THR A 29 -12.24 4.54 13.16
C THR A 29 -11.64 5.49 12.13
N PHE A 30 -10.46 5.13 11.63
CA PHE A 30 -9.83 5.81 10.51
C PHE A 30 -9.30 4.79 9.50
N GLN A 31 -9.04 5.24 8.27
CA GLN A 31 -8.62 4.39 7.16
C GLN A 31 -7.60 5.10 6.29
N TYR A 32 -6.53 4.39 5.95
CA TYR A 32 -5.66 4.75 4.83
C TYR A 32 -6.23 4.19 3.54
N SER A 33 -6.33 5.03 2.51
CA SER A 33 -6.83 4.65 1.19
C SER A 33 -6.07 5.41 0.10
N TYR A 34 -6.24 4.98 -1.14
CA TYR A 34 -5.67 5.65 -2.29
C TYR A 34 -6.63 5.63 -3.48
N ASN A 35 -6.47 6.61 -4.35
CA ASN A 35 -6.96 6.55 -5.71
C ASN A 35 -5.85 7.03 -6.66
N HIS A 36 -6.05 6.84 -7.95
CA HIS A 36 -5.06 7.25 -8.94
C HIS A 36 -5.73 7.63 -10.24
N THR A 37 -5.06 8.49 -10.98
CA THR A 37 -5.31 8.74 -12.39
C THR A 37 -4.18 8.15 -13.23
N TYR A 38 -4.17 8.45 -14.52
CA TYR A 38 -3.00 8.16 -15.36
C TYR A 38 -1.76 8.96 -14.93
N TYR A 39 -1.94 10.14 -14.32
CA TYR A 39 -0.86 11.08 -14.07
C TYR A 39 -0.34 11.05 -12.63
N ASP A 40 -1.21 10.72 -11.68
CA ASP A 40 -0.91 10.86 -10.26
C ASP A 40 -1.58 9.78 -9.41
N ILE A 41 -1.11 9.70 -8.17
CA ILE A 41 -1.65 8.88 -7.11
C ILE A 41 -1.95 9.80 -5.95
N ASN A 42 -3.15 9.69 -5.40
CA ASN A 42 -3.52 10.37 -4.17
C ASN A 42 -3.56 9.35 -3.03
N LEU A 43 -2.89 9.69 -1.92
CA LEU A 43 -2.90 8.93 -0.68
C LEU A 43 -3.66 9.73 0.36
N MET A 44 -4.67 9.11 0.97
CA MET A 44 -5.59 9.79 1.84
C MET A 44 -5.78 9.03 3.14
N MET A 45 -6.01 9.80 4.22
CA MET A 45 -6.53 9.29 5.48
C MET A 45 -7.93 9.86 5.71
N TYR A 46 -8.89 9.00 6.01
CA TYR A 46 -10.25 9.38 6.38
C TYR A 46 -10.55 8.86 7.78
N GLY A 47 -11.41 9.55 8.53
CA GLY A 47 -11.88 9.06 9.82
C GLY A 47 -13.18 9.73 10.24
N ASN A 48 -13.84 9.14 11.23
CA ASN A 48 -15.10 9.65 11.79
C ASN A 48 -14.90 10.59 13.01
N PHE A 49 -13.69 11.09 13.21
CA PHE A 49 -13.29 12.01 14.28
C PHE A 49 -12.20 12.98 13.78
N ASN A 50 -11.78 13.94 14.64
CA ASN A 50 -10.69 14.85 14.30
C ASN A 50 -9.34 14.12 14.25
N LEU A 51 -8.84 13.84 13.04
CA LEU A 51 -7.57 13.13 12.80
C LEU A 51 -6.35 13.84 13.39
N GLN A 52 -6.42 15.14 13.69
CA GLN A 52 -5.32 15.86 14.36
C GLN A 52 -5.08 15.40 15.81
N LEU A 53 -6.03 14.65 16.39
CA LEU A 53 -5.90 14.04 17.71
C LEU A 53 -5.15 12.70 17.69
N LEU A 54 -4.83 12.17 16.49
CA LEU A 54 -4.06 10.94 16.39
C LEU A 54 -2.62 11.16 16.85
N PRO A 55 -2.02 10.17 17.55
CA PRO A 55 -0.60 10.10 17.77
C PRO A 55 0.20 10.29 16.47
N THR A 56 1.33 11.00 16.55
CA THR A 56 2.16 11.32 15.39
C THR A 56 2.73 10.08 14.71
N ASN A 57 2.94 8.98 15.43
CA ASN A 57 3.39 7.71 14.85
C ASN A 57 2.34 7.01 13.97
N LEU A 58 1.07 7.45 14.01
CA LEU A 58 0.01 6.95 13.15
C LEU A 58 -0.25 7.84 11.93
N THR A 59 0.29 9.05 11.91
CA THR A 59 0.07 10.05 10.83
C THR A 59 1.35 10.44 10.10
N LEU A 60 2.49 10.41 10.79
CA LEU A 60 3.82 10.75 10.27
C LEU A 60 4.70 9.50 10.18
N GLY A 61 5.71 9.56 9.30
CA GLY A 61 6.70 8.49 9.15
C GLY A 61 6.16 7.19 8.54
N GLN A 62 4.93 7.20 8.03
CA GLN A 62 4.35 6.04 7.36
C GLN A 62 5.10 5.73 6.07
N ARG A 63 5.36 4.44 5.82
CA ARG A 63 6.04 3.99 4.60
C ARG A 63 5.04 3.31 3.68
N PHE A 64 5.04 3.73 2.42
CA PHE A 64 4.19 3.16 1.37
C PHE A 64 5.04 2.53 0.28
N ARG A 65 4.55 1.42 -0.28
CA ARG A 65 5.07 0.84 -1.53
C ARG A 65 4.03 0.96 -2.61
N ILE A 66 4.45 1.49 -3.76
CA ILE A 66 3.60 1.72 -4.91
C ILE A 66 4.14 0.90 -6.08
N ALA A 67 3.34 -0.04 -6.57
CA ALA A 67 3.62 -0.76 -7.80
C ALA A 67 2.80 -0.14 -8.95
N ILE A 68 3.53 0.31 -9.99
CA ILE A 68 2.99 0.82 -11.24
C ILE A 68 3.16 -0.27 -12.28
N LEU A 69 2.05 -0.66 -12.92
CA LEU A 69 2.03 -1.73 -13.90
C LEU A 69 1.64 -1.19 -15.27
N PRO A 70 2.44 -1.39 -16.33
CA PRO A 70 2.02 -1.05 -17.68
C PRO A 70 0.76 -1.84 -18.07
N ALA A 71 -0.21 -1.18 -18.70
CA ALA A 71 -1.50 -1.80 -19.05
C ALA A 71 -1.34 -3.05 -19.93
N ALA A 72 -0.53 -2.98 -20.99
CA ALA A 72 -0.29 -4.11 -21.88
C ALA A 72 0.31 -5.33 -21.17
N TYR A 73 1.11 -5.11 -20.13
CA TYR A 73 1.68 -6.19 -19.33
C TYR A 73 0.61 -6.80 -18.41
N ALA A 74 -0.21 -5.96 -17.77
CA ALA A 74 -1.29 -6.39 -16.90
C ALA A 74 -2.33 -7.24 -17.65
N GLU A 75 -2.61 -6.91 -18.91
CA GLU A 75 -3.50 -7.68 -19.79
C GLU A 75 -2.96 -9.09 -20.08
N GLN A 76 -1.64 -9.23 -20.22
CA GLN A 76 -0.98 -10.50 -20.51
C GLN A 76 -0.70 -11.34 -19.25
N ASN A 77 -0.63 -10.71 -18.09
CA ASN A 77 -0.29 -11.34 -16.81
C ASN A 77 -1.29 -10.88 -15.73
N PRO A 78 -2.56 -11.33 -15.80
CA PRO A 78 -3.60 -10.88 -14.87
C PRO A 78 -3.26 -11.16 -13.39
N GLU A 79 -2.49 -12.21 -13.13
CA GLU A 79 -1.99 -12.60 -11.81
C GLU A 79 -1.08 -11.54 -11.19
N ALA A 80 -0.36 -10.76 -11.99
CA ALA A 80 0.48 -9.66 -11.53
C ALA A 80 -0.35 -8.53 -10.90
N MET A 81 -1.66 -8.49 -11.12
CA MET A 81 -2.55 -7.52 -10.48
C MET A 81 -3.03 -7.95 -9.08
N SER A 82 -2.75 -9.20 -8.67
CA SER A 82 -3.29 -9.75 -7.42
C SER A 82 -2.56 -9.23 -6.18
N ASP A 83 -1.23 -9.27 -6.17
CA ASP A 83 -0.42 -8.70 -5.10
C ASP A 83 1.04 -8.40 -5.54
N MET A 84 1.81 -7.78 -4.63
CA MET A 84 3.22 -7.48 -4.84
C MET A 84 4.10 -8.73 -5.00
N ASN A 85 3.78 -9.84 -4.36
CA ASN A 85 4.58 -11.06 -4.49
C ASN A 85 4.43 -11.67 -5.88
N ALA A 86 3.23 -11.64 -6.46
CA ALA A 86 2.99 -12.00 -7.85
C ALA A 86 3.82 -11.13 -8.80
N LEU A 87 3.77 -9.80 -8.63
CA LEU A 87 4.60 -8.85 -9.40
C LEU A 87 6.09 -9.16 -9.32
N MET A 88 6.59 -9.43 -8.11
CA MET A 88 8.01 -9.68 -7.88
C MET A 88 8.45 -11.02 -8.49
N ARG A 89 7.61 -12.06 -8.40
CA ARG A 89 7.89 -13.35 -9.01
C ARG A 89 7.99 -13.22 -10.54
N ASP A 90 7.06 -12.49 -11.13
CA ASP A 90 7.03 -12.37 -12.59
C ASP A 90 8.22 -11.50 -13.06
N ALA A 91 8.56 -10.41 -12.36
CA ALA A 91 9.76 -9.61 -12.62
C ALA A 91 11.07 -10.44 -12.60
N GLN A 92 11.18 -11.43 -11.70
CA GLN A 92 12.34 -12.33 -11.65
C GLN A 92 12.43 -13.22 -12.89
N THR A 93 11.31 -13.64 -13.48
CA THR A 93 11.33 -14.42 -14.72
C THR A 93 11.84 -13.62 -15.92
N PHE A 94 11.63 -12.30 -15.95
CA PHE A 94 12.17 -11.40 -16.98
C PHE A 94 13.69 -11.22 -16.92
N THR A 95 14.35 -11.50 -15.79
CA THR A 95 15.79 -11.25 -15.64
C THR A 95 16.66 -12.42 -16.12
N ASN A 96 16.05 -13.53 -16.54
CA ASN A 96 16.73 -14.77 -16.91
C ASN A 96 16.93 -14.97 -18.43
N PHE A 97 17.10 -13.88 -19.20
CA PHE A 97 17.42 -13.94 -20.64
C PHE A 97 18.86 -13.52 -20.93
#